data_AF-A0A1M7N589-F1
#
_entry.id   AF-A0A1M7N589-F1
#
_cell.length_a   1.000
_cell.length_b   1.000
_cell.length_c   1.000
_cell.angle_alpha   90.00
_cell.angle_beta   90.00
_cell.angle_gamma   90.00
#
_symmetry.space_group_name_H-M   'P 1'
#
loop_
_entity.id
_entity.type
_entity.pdbx_description
1 polymer ?
#
loop_
_entity_poly.entity_id
_entity_poly.type
_entity_poly.pdbx_seq_one_letter_code
_entity_poly.pdbx_strand_id
1 'polypeptide(L)'
;MKRKLFLSIALSLIVLVIALKYYTDYVTNSAVREYEKKYVAEFNDTHLTEAQSEYDLNPKFKERLIDKFDKNFYDSIVKVDTYDNVLIYSIIVSNKWNYSEASLNVFMALAGLDKKNSSTSLPEIDFLDEESRKMALHYLEKASDKEHPNAKYILGKYYLEGKYLAKNATLGNSLLQEAKKLSGGILE
;
A
#
# COMPACT_ATOMS: atom_id res chain seq x y z
N MET A 1 17.73 25.82 -45.24
CA MET A 1 16.48 25.04 -45.26
C MET A 1 16.44 23.92 -44.21
N LYS A 2 17.48 23.07 -44.13
CA LYS A 2 17.52 21.91 -43.20
C LYS A 2 17.34 22.26 -41.71
N ARG A 3 17.98 23.32 -41.20
CA ARG A 3 17.91 23.70 -39.76
C ARG A 3 16.50 24.04 -39.27
N LYS A 4 15.69 24.75 -40.08
CA LYS A 4 14.29 25.09 -39.74
C LYS A 4 13.39 23.85 -39.73
N LEU A 5 13.63 22.89 -40.62
CA LEU A 5 12.94 21.60 -40.66
C LEU A 5 13.24 20.76 -39.41
N PHE A 6 14.52 20.69 -39.00
CA PHE A 6 14.92 20.01 -37.76
C PHE A 6 14.28 20.62 -36.50
N LEU A 7 14.24 21.96 -36.40
CA LEU A 7 13.58 22.66 -35.29
C LEU A 7 12.07 22.38 -35.23
N SER A 8 11.40 22.33 -36.39
CA SER A 8 9.98 21.98 -36.46
C SER A 8 9.70 20.55 -36.01
N ILE A 9 10.54 19.59 -36.42
CA ILE A 9 10.39 18.18 -36.01
C ILE A 9 10.62 18.04 -34.50
N ALA A 10 11.64 18.70 -33.96
CA ALA A 10 11.92 18.69 -32.52
C ALA A 10 10.76 19.27 -31.70
N LEU A 11 10.16 20.38 -32.15
CA LEU A 11 9.02 20.99 -31.47
C LEU A 11 7.79 20.08 -31.50
N SER A 12 7.49 19.44 -32.64
CA SER A 12 6.39 18.47 -32.75
C SER A 12 6.58 17.26 -31.83
N LEU A 13 7.81 16.77 -31.69
CA LEU A 13 8.12 15.66 -30.77
C LEU A 13 7.93 16.05 -29.30
N ILE A 14 8.31 17.28 -28.91
CA ILE A 14 8.11 17.78 -27.55
C ILE A 14 6.61 17.88 -27.23
N VAL A 15 5.82 18.42 -28.15
CA VAL A 15 4.35 18.52 -27.99
C VAL A 15 3.73 17.12 -27.88
N LEU A 16 4.19 16.16 -28.68
CA LEU A 16 3.73 14.78 -28.62
C LEU A 16 4.04 14.13 -27.27
N VAL A 17 5.24 14.32 -26.73
CA VAL A 17 5.63 13.78 -25.41
C VAL A 17 4.77 14.40 -24.29
N ILE A 18 4.49 15.70 -24.35
CA ILE A 18 3.62 16.37 -23.38
C ILE A 18 2.18 15.84 -23.48
N ALA A 19 1.66 15.66 -24.69
CA ALA A 19 0.32 15.13 -24.92
C ALA A 19 0.20 13.67 -24.46
N LEU A 20 1.21 12.85 -24.71
CA LEU A 20 1.26 11.45 -24.23
C LEU A 20 1.28 11.40 -22.70
N LYS A 21 2.10 12.25 -22.06
CA LYS A 21 2.15 12.34 -20.59
C LYS A 21 0.81 12.76 -20.00
N TYR A 22 0.19 13.79 -20.57
CA TYR A 22 -1.12 14.27 -20.13
C TYR A 22 -2.21 13.19 -20.32
N TYR A 23 -2.17 12.46 -21.43
CA TYR A 23 -3.09 11.37 -21.70
C TYR A 23 -2.90 10.21 -20.72
N THR A 24 -1.65 9.79 -20.44
CA THR A 24 -1.39 8.76 -19.42
C THR A 24 -1.84 9.21 -18.04
N ASP A 25 -1.56 10.45 -17.64
CA ASP A 25 -1.99 10.99 -16.34
C ASP A 25 -3.52 11.10 -16.24
N TYR A 26 -4.21 11.39 -17.35
CA TYR A 26 -5.67 11.44 -17.41
C TYR A 26 -6.29 10.04 -17.30
N VAL A 27 -5.77 9.06 -18.03
CA VAL A 27 -6.30 7.68 -18.06
C VAL A 27 -6.03 6.93 -16.75
N THR A 28 -4.84 7.08 -16.15
CA THR A 28 -4.55 6.48 -14.84
C THR A 28 -5.42 7.11 -13.75
N ASN A 29 -5.62 8.44 -13.77
CA ASN A 29 -6.53 9.09 -12.84
C ASN A 29 -8.00 8.73 -13.08
N SER A 30 -8.43 8.47 -14.32
CA SER A 30 -9.83 8.11 -14.58
C SER A 30 -10.15 6.70 -14.08
N ALA A 31 -9.25 5.74 -14.27
CA ALA A 31 -9.43 4.36 -13.80
C ALA A 31 -9.42 4.28 -12.27
N VAL A 32 -8.52 5.01 -11.60
CA VAL A 32 -8.48 5.11 -10.13
C VAL A 32 -9.75 5.80 -9.59
N ARG A 33 -10.17 6.91 -10.20
CA ARG A 33 -11.39 7.62 -9.80
C ARG A 33 -12.67 6.84 -10.06
N GLU A 34 -12.70 5.96 -11.06
CA GLU A 34 -13.84 5.10 -11.36
C GLU A 34 -13.91 3.92 -10.37
N TYR A 35 -12.76 3.35 -10.00
CA TYR A 35 -12.65 2.39 -8.91
C TYR A 35 -13.05 3.00 -7.57
N GLU A 36 -12.52 4.17 -7.21
CA GLU A 36 -12.89 4.93 -6.01
C GLU A 36 -14.37 5.30 -6.02
N LYS A 37 -14.92 5.80 -7.13
CA LYS A 37 -16.35 6.11 -7.23
C LYS A 37 -17.22 4.88 -7.05
N LYS A 38 -16.84 3.74 -7.61
CA LYS A 38 -17.62 2.50 -7.48
C LYS A 38 -17.55 1.97 -6.05
N TYR A 39 -16.37 2.02 -5.43
CA TYR A 39 -16.13 1.61 -4.05
C TYR A 39 -16.83 2.54 -3.03
N VAL A 40 -16.81 3.86 -3.27
CA VAL A 40 -17.48 4.88 -2.44
C VAL A 40 -18.99 4.89 -2.65
N ALA A 41 -19.50 4.66 -3.87
CA ALA A 41 -20.94 4.61 -4.13
C ALA A 41 -21.61 3.36 -3.53
N GLU A 42 -20.86 2.27 -3.31
CA GLU A 42 -21.35 1.04 -2.70
C GLU A 42 -21.46 1.16 -1.16
N PHE A 43 -20.75 2.11 -0.55
CA PHE A 43 -20.80 2.43 0.88
C PHE A 43 -21.17 3.90 1.11
N ASN A 44 -22.48 4.15 1.15
CA ASN A 44 -23.07 5.44 1.48
C ASN A 44 -22.83 5.73 2.99
N ASP A 45 -21.63 6.22 3.33
CA ASP A 45 -21.09 6.04 4.69
C ASP A 45 -21.03 7.32 5.54
N THR A 46 -21.93 7.40 6.51
CA THR A 46 -21.94 8.38 7.61
C THR A 46 -20.61 8.44 8.38
N HIS A 47 -19.82 7.36 8.41
CA HIS A 47 -18.54 7.28 9.14
C HIS A 47 -17.42 8.13 8.54
N LEU A 48 -17.46 8.43 7.23
CA LEU A 48 -16.52 9.33 6.57
C LEU A 48 -16.64 10.77 7.09
N THR A 49 -17.87 11.21 7.35
CA THR A 49 -18.17 12.56 7.86
C THR A 49 -17.76 12.70 9.33
N GLU A 50 -17.91 11.63 10.11
CA GLU A 50 -17.49 11.58 11.52
C GLU A 50 -15.96 11.69 11.63
N ALA A 51 -15.21 10.91 10.84
CA ALA A 51 -13.75 10.92 10.84
C ALA A 51 -13.13 12.29 10.51
N GLN A 52 -13.75 13.05 9.60
CA GLN A 52 -13.27 14.38 9.19
C GLN A 52 -13.57 15.49 10.21
N SER A 53 -14.61 15.33 11.02
CA SER A 53 -15.07 16.36 11.98
C SER A 53 -14.31 16.39 13.30
N GLU A 54 -13.53 15.35 13.59
CA GLU A 54 -13.10 14.99 14.94
C GLU A 54 -11.60 15.27 15.17
N TYR A 55 -11.03 16.40 14.77
CA TYR A 55 -9.56 16.63 14.90
C TYR A 55 -8.99 16.60 16.37
N ASP A 56 -9.84 16.39 17.40
CA ASP A 56 -9.54 16.34 18.85
C ASP A 56 -9.49 14.90 19.47
N LEU A 57 -9.17 13.90 18.65
CA LEU A 57 -9.42 12.45 18.85
C LEU A 57 -8.68 11.66 19.96
N ASN A 58 -7.88 12.28 20.84
CA ASN A 58 -6.99 11.52 21.75
C ASN A 58 -7.73 10.53 22.71
N PRO A 59 -8.86 10.88 23.36
CA PRO A 59 -9.54 9.95 24.29
C PRO A 59 -10.29 8.81 23.59
N LYS A 60 -10.99 9.09 22.47
CA LYS A 60 -11.77 8.09 21.74
C LYS A 60 -10.87 7.06 21.05
N PHE A 61 -9.70 7.48 20.54
CA PHE A 61 -8.72 6.55 19.97
C PHE A 61 -8.15 5.60 21.00
N LYS A 62 -7.80 6.13 22.17
CA LYS A 62 -7.32 5.31 23.27
C LYS A 62 -8.36 4.26 23.65
N GLU A 63 -9.61 4.65 23.89
CA GLU A 63 -10.64 3.67 24.25
C GLU A 63 -10.83 2.62 23.14
N ARG A 64 -11.02 3.06 21.89
CA ARG A 64 -11.41 2.17 20.80
C ARG A 64 -10.26 1.32 20.28
N LEU A 65 -9.07 1.86 20.11
CA LEU A 65 -7.93 1.12 19.55
C LEU A 65 -7.02 0.55 20.62
N ILE A 66 -6.85 1.21 21.77
CA ILE A 66 -5.93 0.75 22.82
C ILE A 66 -6.64 -0.09 23.86
N ASP A 67 -7.86 0.26 24.28
CA ASP A 67 -8.50 -0.43 25.40
C ASP A 67 -9.39 -1.61 24.96
N LYS A 68 -10.10 -1.51 23.82
CA LYS A 68 -11.12 -2.51 23.41
C LYS A 68 -10.99 -3.10 21.99
N PHE A 69 -10.04 -2.63 21.19
CA PHE A 69 -9.87 -2.90 19.75
C PHE A 69 -11.17 -2.97 18.93
N ASP A 70 -11.66 -1.80 18.55
CA ASP A 70 -12.70 -1.62 17.55
C ASP A 70 -12.10 -1.74 16.14
N LYS A 71 -12.21 -2.95 15.57
CA LYS A 71 -11.71 -3.26 14.23
C LYS A 71 -12.32 -2.36 13.16
N ASN A 72 -13.63 -2.12 13.20
CA ASN A 72 -14.33 -1.33 12.18
C ASN A 72 -13.86 0.12 12.22
N PHE A 73 -13.63 0.66 13.42
CA PHE A 73 -13.03 1.97 13.59
C PHE A 73 -11.63 2.03 12.97
N TYR A 74 -10.76 1.07 13.29
CA TYR A 74 -9.43 1.00 12.69
C TYR A 74 -9.51 0.96 11.15
N ASP A 75 -10.32 0.06 10.60
CA ASP A 75 -10.48 -0.10 9.15
C ASP A 75 -11.05 1.18 8.49
N SER A 76 -11.86 1.98 9.20
CA SER A 76 -12.35 3.27 8.73
C SER A 76 -11.26 4.35 8.69
N ILE A 77 -10.41 4.42 9.73
CA ILE A 77 -9.32 5.40 9.83
C ILE A 77 -8.32 5.20 8.69
N VAL A 78 -7.88 3.95 8.47
CA VAL A 78 -6.88 3.62 7.44
C VAL A 78 -7.33 4.03 6.03
N LYS A 79 -8.64 4.13 5.78
CA LYS A 79 -9.20 4.52 4.47
C LYS A 79 -9.22 6.03 4.23
N VAL A 80 -9.22 6.84 5.29
CA VAL A 80 -9.50 8.29 5.21
C VAL A 80 -8.27 9.11 5.53
N ASP A 81 -7.42 8.63 6.43
CA ASP A 81 -6.31 9.41 6.95
C ASP A 81 -5.09 9.45 6.02
N THR A 82 -4.30 10.52 6.16
CA THR A 82 -2.97 10.59 5.57
C THR A 82 -2.03 9.53 6.17
N TYR A 83 -1.06 9.05 5.38
CA TYR A 83 -0.15 7.95 5.75
C TYR A 83 0.50 8.08 7.15
N ASP A 84 0.78 9.29 7.61
CA ASP A 84 1.46 9.54 8.89
C ASP A 84 0.64 9.10 10.10
N ASN A 85 -0.68 9.35 10.11
CA ASN A 85 -1.59 8.92 11.18
C ASN A 85 -1.82 7.41 11.13
N VAL A 86 -1.96 6.86 9.92
CA VAL A 86 -2.16 5.43 9.68
C VAL A 86 -1.01 4.61 10.25
N LEU A 87 0.24 5.06 10.09
CA LEU A 87 1.42 4.33 10.57
C LEU A 87 1.40 4.14 12.09
N ILE A 88 1.16 5.20 12.87
CA ILE A 88 1.19 5.15 14.33
C ILE A 88 0.12 4.19 14.86
N TYR A 89 -1.12 4.30 14.37
CA TYR A 89 -2.21 3.43 14.81
C TYR A 89 -1.99 1.98 14.39
N SER A 90 -1.44 1.76 13.18
CA SER A 90 -1.12 0.42 12.69
C SER A 90 -0.05 -0.27 13.54
N ILE A 91 0.98 0.46 13.98
CA ILE A 91 2.00 -0.04 14.92
C ILE A 91 1.35 -0.47 16.24
N ILE A 92 0.52 0.40 16.83
CA ILE A 92 -0.15 0.13 18.11
C ILE A 92 -1.05 -1.09 17.99
N VAL A 93 -1.90 -1.12 16.97
CA VAL A 93 -2.89 -2.19 16.78
C VAL A 93 -2.21 -3.51 16.44
N SER A 94 -1.19 -3.50 15.57
CA SER A 94 -0.38 -4.68 15.28
C SER A 94 0.26 -5.22 16.56
N ASN A 95 0.92 -4.37 17.36
CA ASN A 95 1.67 -4.83 18.53
C ASN A 95 0.78 -5.29 19.68
N LYS A 96 -0.32 -4.60 19.93
CA LYS A 96 -1.21 -4.93 21.05
C LYS A 96 -2.15 -6.08 20.72
N TRP A 97 -2.73 -6.09 19.53
CA TRP A 97 -3.82 -7.00 19.17
C TRP A 97 -3.43 -8.06 18.15
N ASN A 98 -2.20 -8.01 17.65
CA ASN A 98 -1.70 -8.96 16.67
C ASN A 98 -2.56 -9.03 15.40
N TYR A 99 -3.17 -7.89 15.03
CA TYR A 99 -4.03 -7.78 13.86
C TYR A 99 -3.17 -7.77 12.59
N SER A 100 -3.48 -8.68 11.67
CA SER A 100 -2.66 -8.96 10.50
C SER A 100 -2.68 -7.80 9.51
N GLU A 101 -3.85 -7.22 9.24
CA GLU A 101 -4.02 -6.03 8.38
C GLU A 101 -3.19 -4.86 8.92
N ALA A 102 -3.20 -4.62 10.23
CA ALA A 102 -2.41 -3.55 10.81
C ALA A 102 -0.91 -3.77 10.64
N SER A 103 -0.46 -5.01 10.74
CA SER A 103 0.94 -5.36 10.47
C SER A 103 1.29 -5.10 9.00
N LEU A 104 0.42 -5.49 8.06
CA LEU A 104 0.61 -5.18 6.65
C LEU A 104 0.64 -3.66 6.40
N ASN A 105 -0.25 -2.90 7.04
CA ASN A 105 -0.32 -1.44 6.88
C ASN A 105 0.95 -0.73 7.35
N VAL A 106 1.63 -1.22 8.39
CA VAL A 106 2.96 -0.70 8.77
C VAL A 106 3.96 -0.91 7.65
N PHE A 107 4.04 -2.13 7.09
CA PHE A 107 4.92 -2.41 5.95
C PHE A 107 4.58 -1.51 4.74
N MET A 108 3.29 -1.41 4.39
CA MET A 108 2.84 -0.63 3.23
C MET A 108 3.08 0.88 3.40
N ALA A 109 2.92 1.41 4.62
CA ALA A 109 3.23 2.81 4.91
C ALA A 109 4.73 3.10 4.75
N LEU A 110 5.60 2.22 5.25
CA LEU A 110 7.05 2.37 5.10
C LEU A 110 7.50 2.23 3.64
N ALA A 111 7.01 1.21 2.92
CA ALA A 111 7.32 1.01 1.51
C ALA A 111 6.73 2.14 0.64
N GLY A 112 5.55 2.66 0.97
CA GLY A 112 4.85 3.72 0.25
C GLY A 112 5.56 5.08 0.27
N LEU A 113 6.61 5.26 1.07
CA LEU A 113 7.45 6.46 1.05
C LEU A 113 8.14 6.66 -0.31
N ASP A 114 8.45 5.59 -1.05
CA ASP A 114 8.82 5.69 -2.46
C ASP A 114 7.55 5.69 -3.33
N LYS A 115 7.30 6.81 -4.00
CA LYS A 115 6.17 7.00 -4.91
C LYS A 115 6.10 5.95 -6.02
N LYS A 116 7.22 5.34 -6.41
CA LYS A 116 7.23 4.24 -7.39
C LYS A 116 6.40 3.05 -6.94
N ASN A 117 6.30 2.84 -5.62
CA ASN A 117 5.56 1.72 -5.06
C ASN A 117 4.04 1.86 -5.18
N SER A 118 3.52 3.04 -5.54
CA SER A 118 2.10 3.23 -5.83
C SER A 118 1.58 2.44 -7.04
N SER A 119 2.49 2.00 -7.93
CA SER A 119 2.16 1.36 -9.21
C SER A 119 2.76 -0.04 -9.36
N THR A 120 3.37 -0.60 -8.31
CA THR A 120 4.00 -1.93 -8.34
C THR A 120 3.16 -2.97 -7.60
N SER A 121 3.19 -4.20 -8.07
CA SER A 121 2.63 -5.36 -7.34
C SER A 121 3.57 -5.89 -6.27
N LEU A 122 4.86 -5.56 -6.34
CA LEU A 122 5.88 -5.94 -5.37
C LEU A 122 6.62 -4.68 -4.91
N PRO A 123 6.30 -4.14 -3.71
CA PRO A 123 6.95 -2.93 -3.20
C PRO A 123 8.45 -3.11 -3.05
N GLU A 124 9.23 -2.09 -3.38
CA GLU A 124 10.67 -2.04 -3.12
C GLU A 124 10.96 -1.31 -1.82
N ILE A 125 11.98 -1.74 -1.08
CA ILE A 125 12.36 -1.17 0.23
C ILE A 125 13.88 -0.93 0.33
N ASP A 126 14.57 -0.90 -0.81
CA ASP A 126 16.01 -0.65 -0.89
C ASP A 126 16.41 0.79 -0.52
N PHE A 127 15.49 1.75 -0.71
CA PHE A 127 15.67 3.15 -0.31
C PHE A 127 15.63 3.36 1.22
N LEU A 128 15.10 2.39 1.99
CA LEU A 128 15.10 2.45 3.45
C LEU A 128 16.49 2.15 4.01
N ASP A 129 16.88 2.86 5.08
CA ASP A 129 18.03 2.49 5.89
C ASP A 129 17.87 1.09 6.50
N GLU A 130 18.96 0.54 7.06
CA GLU A 130 18.98 -0.83 7.57
C GLU A 130 17.92 -1.08 8.65
N GLU A 131 17.74 -0.16 9.59
CA GLU A 131 16.82 -0.33 10.72
C GLU A 131 15.36 -0.19 10.27
N SER A 132 15.07 0.79 9.42
CA SER A 132 13.75 0.96 8.81
C SER A 132 13.36 -0.25 7.95
N ARG A 133 14.34 -0.83 7.23
CA ARG A 133 14.12 -2.04 6.41
C ARG A 133 13.87 -3.28 7.26
N LYS A 134 14.63 -3.48 8.35
CA LYS A 134 14.36 -4.55 9.33
C LYS A 134 12.96 -4.42 9.91
N MET A 135 12.54 -3.21 10.25
CA MET A 135 11.18 -2.95 10.74
C MET A 135 10.12 -3.31 9.70
N ALA A 136 10.29 -2.87 8.45
CA ALA A 136 9.37 -3.22 7.36
C ALA A 136 9.23 -4.74 7.20
N LEU A 137 10.37 -5.46 7.15
CA LEU A 137 10.39 -6.92 7.04
C LEU A 137 9.74 -7.60 8.25
N HIS A 138 9.99 -7.12 9.47
CA HIS A 138 9.38 -7.65 10.68
C HIS A 138 7.84 -7.60 10.65
N TYR A 139 7.26 -6.46 10.26
CA TYR A 139 5.81 -6.33 10.18
C TYR A 139 5.20 -7.11 9.00
N LEU A 140 5.94 -7.24 7.90
CA LEU A 140 5.55 -8.11 6.78
C LEU A 140 5.51 -9.58 7.20
N GLU A 141 6.54 -10.06 7.90
CA GLU A 141 6.60 -11.42 8.47
C GLU A 141 5.45 -11.64 9.45
N LYS A 142 5.22 -10.70 10.37
CA LYS A 142 4.12 -10.77 11.33
C LYS A 142 2.75 -10.85 10.67
N ALA A 143 2.51 -10.09 9.59
CA ALA A 143 1.27 -10.18 8.81
C ALA A 143 1.14 -11.55 8.12
N SER A 144 2.24 -12.06 7.54
CA SER A 144 2.30 -13.37 6.89
C SER A 144 2.02 -14.52 7.87
N ASP A 145 2.59 -14.48 9.07
CA ASP A 145 2.36 -15.47 10.13
C ASP A 145 0.91 -15.50 10.63
N LYS A 146 0.18 -14.40 10.40
CA LYS A 146 -1.25 -14.25 10.68
C LYS A 146 -2.14 -14.44 9.47
N GLU A 147 -1.66 -15.24 8.52
CA GLU A 147 -2.43 -15.68 7.35
C GLU A 147 -2.92 -14.52 6.48
N HIS A 148 -2.22 -13.38 6.48
CA HIS A 148 -2.57 -12.31 5.57
C HIS A 148 -2.13 -12.68 4.14
N PRO A 149 -3.07 -12.78 3.16
CA PRO A 149 -2.74 -13.26 1.82
C PRO A 149 -1.72 -12.38 1.10
N ASN A 150 -1.90 -11.06 1.12
CA ASN A 150 -0.94 -10.12 0.49
C ASN A 150 0.45 -10.18 1.14
N ALA A 151 0.54 -10.30 2.47
CA ALA A 151 1.83 -10.39 3.14
C ALA A 151 2.57 -11.69 2.78
N LYS A 152 1.87 -12.82 2.76
CA LYS A 152 2.43 -14.10 2.29
C LYS A 152 2.89 -14.00 0.84
N TYR A 153 2.13 -13.33 -0.02
CA TYR A 153 2.51 -13.09 -1.41
C TYR A 153 3.83 -12.32 -1.50
N ILE A 154 3.89 -11.13 -0.92
CA ILE A 154 5.07 -10.25 -0.96
C ILE A 154 6.29 -10.95 -0.35
N LEU A 155 6.13 -11.56 0.83
CA LEU A 155 7.22 -12.27 1.52
C LEU A 155 7.70 -13.47 0.71
N GLY A 156 6.78 -14.21 0.09
CA GLY A 156 7.10 -15.31 -0.81
C GLY A 156 7.95 -14.86 -2.00
N LYS A 157 7.60 -13.74 -2.63
CA LYS A 157 8.40 -13.14 -3.71
C LYS A 157 9.78 -12.69 -3.21
N TYR A 158 9.88 -12.07 -2.04
CA TYR A 158 11.16 -11.65 -1.46
C TYR A 158 12.09 -12.84 -1.18
N TYR A 159 11.57 -13.96 -0.68
CA TYR A 159 12.36 -15.19 -0.50
C TYR A 159 12.82 -15.82 -1.83
N LEU A 160 12.01 -15.73 -2.89
CA LEU A 160 12.39 -16.23 -4.21
C LEU A 160 13.46 -15.36 -4.88
N GLU A 161 13.34 -14.04 -4.73
CA GLU A 161 14.28 -13.06 -5.27
C GLU A 161 15.62 -13.09 -4.53
N GLY A 162 15.57 -13.14 -3.20
CA GLY A 162 16.77 -13.08 -2.36
C GLY A 162 17.37 -11.67 -2.20
N LYS A 163 16.62 -10.61 -2.54
CA LYS A 163 17.09 -9.21 -2.50
C LYS A 163 17.17 -8.65 -1.07
N TYR A 164 16.13 -8.86 -0.27
CA TYR A 164 16.01 -8.34 1.10
C TYR A 164 16.15 -9.41 2.19
N LEU A 165 15.96 -10.67 1.81
CA LEU A 165 16.03 -11.84 2.67
C LEU A 165 16.96 -12.86 2.01
N ALA A 166 17.55 -13.76 2.80
CA ALA A 166 18.31 -14.87 2.24
C ALA A 166 17.39 -15.71 1.34
N LYS A 167 17.82 -15.97 0.10
CA LYS A 167 17.03 -16.71 -0.87
C LYS A 167 16.62 -18.07 -0.32
N ASN A 168 15.32 -18.38 -0.35
CA ASN A 168 14.78 -19.67 0.05
C ASN A 168 13.58 -20.04 -0.84
N ALA A 169 13.86 -20.80 -1.90
CA ALA A 169 12.85 -21.12 -2.90
C ALA A 169 11.72 -22.01 -2.35
N THR A 170 12.02 -22.94 -1.45
CA THR A 170 11.02 -23.83 -0.84
C THR A 170 10.02 -23.03 -0.01
N LEU A 171 10.52 -22.18 0.89
CA LEU A 171 9.66 -21.33 1.72
C LEU A 171 8.90 -20.32 0.86
N GLY A 172 9.58 -19.67 -0.08
CA GLY A 172 8.97 -18.69 -0.97
C GLY A 172 7.78 -19.27 -1.74
N ASN A 173 7.94 -20.46 -2.34
CA ASN A 173 6.86 -21.12 -3.05
C ASN A 173 5.72 -21.59 -2.12
N SER A 174 6.02 -22.06 -0.90
CA SER A 174 4.98 -22.41 0.10
C SER A 174 4.10 -21.20 0.42
N LEU A 175 4.73 -20.06 0.70
CA LEU A 175 4.02 -18.82 1.02
C LEU A 175 3.12 -18.36 -0.14
N LEU A 176 3.59 -18.48 -1.39
CA LEU A 176 2.76 -18.16 -2.56
C LEU A 176 1.56 -19.09 -2.72
N GLN A 177 1.72 -20.39 -2.48
CA GLN A 177 0.61 -21.34 -2.52
C GLN A 177 -0.44 -21.04 -1.44
N GLU A 178 0.02 -20.70 -0.23
CA GLU A 178 -0.86 -20.30 0.88
C GLU A 178 -1.58 -18.97 0.57
N ALA A 179 -0.86 -17.98 0.04
CA ALA A 179 -1.43 -16.69 -0.38
C ALA A 179 -2.56 -16.90 -1.39
N LYS A 180 -2.31 -17.70 -2.43
CA LYS A 180 -3.30 -18.06 -3.45
C LYS A 180 -4.53 -18.71 -2.85
N LYS A 181 -4.36 -19.65 -1.92
CA LYS A 181 -5.47 -20.32 -1.22
C LYS A 181 -6.29 -19.33 -0.41
N LEU A 182 -5.64 -18.50 0.40
CA LEU A 182 -6.28 -17.52 1.28
C LEU A 182 -7.02 -16.43 0.50
N SER A 183 -6.53 -16.07 -0.68
CA SER A 183 -7.16 -15.09 -1.56
C SER A 183 -8.24 -15.68 -2.48
N GLY A 184 -8.62 -16.95 -2.33
CA GLY A 184 -9.59 -17.60 -3.23
C GLY A 184 -9.11 -17.70 -4.69
N GLY A 185 -7.80 -17.75 -4.91
CA GLY A 185 -7.18 -17.85 -6.24
C GLY A 185 -6.77 -16.52 -6.88
N ILE A 186 -7.04 -15.37 -6.26
CA ILE A 186 -6.76 -14.04 -6.82
C ILE A 186 -5.26 -13.74 -6.94
N LEU A 187 -4.44 -14.15 -5.96
CA LEU A 187 -3.00 -13.91 -5.95
C LEU A 187 -2.26 -15.08 -6.64
N GLU A 188 -1.48 -14.78 -7.68
CA GLU A 188 -0.66 -15.72 -8.46
C GLU A 188 0.80 -15.28 -8.64
#